data_AF-A0A7Y5FZM3-F1
#
_entry.id   AF-A0A7Y5FZM3-F1
#
_cell.length_a   1.000
_cell.length_b   1.000
_cell.length_c   1.000
_cell.angle_alpha   90.00
_cell.angle_beta   90.00
_cell.angle_gamma   90.00
#
_symmetry.space_group_name_H-M   'P 1'
#
loop_
_entity.id
_entity.type
_entity.pdbx_description
1 polymer ?
#
loop_
_entity_poly.entity_id
_entity_poly.type
_entity_poly.pdbx_seq_one_letter_code
_entity_poly.pdbx_strand_id
1 'polypeptide(L)'
;MSRTPKSAKRFLAVVALAAMLLLLIPVLARHPQSVETIYTRHLYFGLTGLLSTASSALPFSLSEISLYGFAISLVVILTHTLKQKLWKSGLKKITLLVAIIISWFYLGWGYNYFRLPLDKQLGLTELEAEISGARFRENLLWCLNSANAHWRAMPNWSLRELDEKIEQSYHRVLLDLNLPMTPGKRRPKLLLVPAVLNYTLTSGIFGPFFHEVHLNSDLLPIELPFVLAHEKAHQMGFAREAEANFLAALVCFASADSSVQYSGYFSL
;
A
#
# COMPACT_ATOMS: atom_id res chain seq x y z
N MET A 1 -37.04 -10.91 30.85
CA MET A 1 -35.91 -10.87 29.88
C MET A 1 -35.90 -9.50 29.20
N SER A 2 -35.01 -8.58 29.59
CA SER A 2 -34.92 -7.26 28.94
C SER A 2 -34.22 -7.42 27.58
N ARG A 3 -34.95 -7.13 26.49
CA ARG A 3 -34.37 -7.15 25.14
C ARG A 3 -33.43 -5.95 25.02
N THR A 4 -32.12 -6.19 24.91
CA THR A 4 -31.16 -5.13 24.57
C THR A 4 -31.61 -4.42 23.29
N PRO A 5 -31.65 -3.07 23.26
CA PRO A 5 -32.14 -2.32 22.11
C PRO A 5 -31.30 -2.59 20.86
N LYS A 6 -31.92 -2.57 19.67
CA LYS A 6 -31.26 -2.92 18.38
C LYS A 6 -29.96 -2.14 18.14
N SER A 7 -29.88 -0.89 18.59
CA SER A 7 -28.68 -0.04 18.48
C SER A 7 -27.52 -0.48 19.38
N ALA A 8 -27.82 -1.09 20.54
CA ALA A 8 -26.79 -1.66 21.41
C ALA A 8 -26.21 -2.95 20.80
N LYS A 9 -27.07 -3.81 20.21
CA LYS A 9 -26.63 -5.04 19.52
C LYS A 9 -25.68 -4.73 18.36
N ARG A 10 -26.03 -3.75 17.51
CA ARG A 10 -25.17 -3.33 16.38
C ARG A 10 -23.82 -2.80 16.85
N PHE A 11 -23.81 -1.95 17.87
CA PHE A 11 -22.57 -1.44 18.44
C PHE A 11 -21.68 -2.58 18.95
N LEU A 12 -22.22 -3.49 19.75
CA LEU A 12 -21.47 -4.63 20.28
C LEU A 12 -20.94 -5.53 19.17
N ALA A 13 -21.72 -5.77 18.11
CA ALA A 13 -21.28 -6.59 16.97
C ALA A 13 -20.07 -5.99 16.24
N VAL A 14 -20.08 -4.68 15.97
CA VAL A 14 -18.96 -4.01 15.28
C VAL A 14 -17.71 -3.98 16.16
N VAL A 15 -17.86 -3.68 17.46
CA VAL A 15 -16.74 -3.69 18.40
C VAL A 15 -16.18 -5.10 18.58
N ALA A 16 -17.05 -6.12 18.67
CA ALA A 16 -16.63 -7.51 18.78
C ALA A 16 -15.90 -7.99 17.51
N LEU A 17 -16.35 -7.57 16.32
CA LEU A 17 -15.64 -7.85 15.07
C LEU A 17 -14.23 -7.23 15.08
N ALA A 18 -14.12 -5.94 15.40
CA ALA A 18 -12.82 -5.28 15.48
C ALA A 18 -11.88 -5.97 16.49
N ALA A 19 -12.40 -6.31 17.67
CA ALA A 19 -11.64 -7.03 18.68
C ALA A 19 -11.22 -8.42 18.20
N MET A 20 -12.10 -9.18 17.55
CA MET A 20 -11.78 -10.48 16.96
C MET A 20 -10.66 -10.37 15.93
N LEU A 21 -10.72 -9.39 15.03
CA LEU A 21 -9.69 -9.17 14.01
C LEU A 21 -8.34 -8.84 14.64
N LEU A 22 -8.32 -7.99 15.68
CA LEU A 22 -7.09 -7.71 16.42
C LEU A 22 -6.53 -8.95 17.14
N LEU A 23 -7.40 -9.79 17.71
CA LEU A 23 -6.99 -11.02 18.40
C LEU A 23 -6.45 -12.10 17.43
N LEU A 24 -6.77 -12.03 16.14
CA LEU A 24 -6.22 -12.94 15.13
C LEU A 24 -4.77 -12.61 14.75
N ILE A 25 -4.29 -11.39 15.00
CA ILE A 25 -2.93 -10.95 14.67
C ILE A 25 -1.84 -11.94 15.14
N PRO A 26 -1.74 -12.29 16.44
CA PRO A 26 -0.69 -13.21 16.90
C PRO A 26 -0.82 -14.64 16.33
N VAL A 27 -2.01 -15.03 15.88
CA VAL A 27 -2.22 -16.33 15.21
C VAL A 27 -1.69 -16.24 13.78
N LEU A 28 -2.12 -15.24 13.01
CA LEU A 28 -1.71 -15.05 11.62
C LEU A 28 -0.21 -14.78 11.49
N ALA A 29 0.38 -14.03 12.42
CA ALA A 29 1.82 -13.79 12.48
C ALA A 29 2.66 -15.07 12.60
N ARG A 30 2.10 -16.15 13.19
CA ARG A 30 2.77 -17.47 13.32
C ARG A 30 2.45 -18.41 12.16
N HIS A 31 1.52 -18.05 11.28
CA HIS A 31 1.08 -18.88 10.15
C HIS A 31 1.14 -18.13 8.81
N PRO A 32 2.32 -17.64 8.40
CA PRO A 32 2.45 -16.81 7.22
C PRO A 32 2.08 -17.52 5.91
N GLN A 33 2.25 -18.85 5.82
CA GLN A 33 1.78 -19.65 4.69
C GLN A 33 0.24 -19.62 4.57
N SER A 34 -0.47 -19.65 5.70
CA SER A 34 -1.93 -19.55 5.72
C SER A 34 -2.40 -18.15 5.31
N VAL A 35 -1.69 -17.10 5.73
CA VAL A 35 -1.96 -15.73 5.28
C VAL A 35 -1.80 -15.64 3.76
N GLU A 36 -0.70 -16.15 3.21
CA GLU A 36 -0.45 -16.15 1.77
C GLU A 36 -1.57 -16.86 1.00
N THR A 37 -1.87 -18.10 1.38
CA THR A 37 -2.77 -18.97 0.60
C THR A 37 -4.24 -18.61 0.79
N ILE A 38 -4.68 -18.27 2.01
CA ILE A 38 -6.10 -18.03 2.32
C ILE A 38 -6.45 -16.54 2.22
N TYR A 39 -5.68 -15.68 2.90
CA TYR A 39 -6.01 -14.26 2.97
C TYR A 39 -5.57 -13.54 1.68
N THR A 40 -4.28 -13.57 1.35
CA THR A 40 -3.71 -12.77 0.25
C THR A 40 -4.19 -13.26 -1.12
N ARG A 41 -4.09 -14.56 -1.40
CA ARG A 41 -4.45 -15.13 -2.72
C ARG A 41 -5.95 -15.29 -2.99
N HIS A 42 -6.81 -15.19 -1.98
CA HIS A 42 -8.26 -15.31 -2.18
C HIS A 42 -9.02 -14.07 -1.72
N LEU A 43 -9.05 -13.77 -0.41
CA LEU A 43 -9.85 -12.66 0.11
C LEU A 43 -9.36 -11.30 -0.40
N TYR A 44 -8.06 -11.03 -0.18
CA TYR A 44 -7.41 -9.80 -0.63
C TYR A 44 -7.41 -9.71 -2.17
N PHE A 45 -7.10 -10.81 -2.86
CA PHE A 45 -7.12 -10.85 -4.34
C PHE A 45 -8.48 -10.38 -4.92
N GLY A 46 -9.59 -10.93 -4.43
CA GLY A 46 -10.93 -10.53 -4.87
C GLY A 46 -11.26 -9.08 -4.48
N LEU A 47 -10.90 -8.68 -3.27
CA LEU A 47 -11.17 -7.33 -2.75
C LEU A 47 -10.39 -6.26 -3.53
N THR A 48 -9.09 -6.48 -3.79
CA THR A 48 -8.26 -5.61 -4.62
C THR A 48 -8.87 -5.44 -5.99
N GLY A 49 -9.31 -6.52 -6.64
CA GLY A 49 -9.95 -6.45 -7.95
C GLY A 49 -11.19 -5.56 -7.96
N LEU A 50 -12.08 -5.74 -6.98
CA LEU A 50 -13.31 -4.97 -6.85
C LEU A 50 -13.05 -3.49 -6.54
N LEU A 51 -12.29 -3.22 -5.48
CA LEU A 51 -12.09 -1.86 -4.96
C LEU A 51 -11.24 -1.01 -5.91
N SER A 52 -10.13 -1.56 -6.43
CA SER A 52 -9.26 -0.83 -7.35
C SER A 52 -9.97 -0.52 -8.67
N THR A 53 -10.78 -1.45 -9.20
CA THR A 53 -11.57 -1.21 -10.41
C THR A 53 -12.61 -0.12 -10.17
N ALA A 54 -13.40 -0.22 -9.10
CA ALA A 54 -14.42 0.77 -8.75
C ALA A 54 -13.79 2.16 -8.55
N SER A 55 -12.67 2.22 -7.83
CA SER A 55 -11.96 3.47 -7.57
C SER A 55 -11.35 4.08 -8.84
N SER A 56 -10.78 3.26 -9.74
CA SER A 56 -10.13 3.73 -10.97
C SER A 56 -11.07 4.45 -11.94
N ALA A 57 -12.37 4.17 -11.85
CA ALA A 57 -13.41 4.82 -12.65
C ALA A 57 -13.59 6.29 -12.28
N LEU A 58 -13.20 6.67 -11.05
CA LEU A 58 -13.30 8.05 -10.58
C LEU A 58 -11.98 8.78 -10.80
N PRO A 59 -12.00 10.05 -11.27
CA PRO A 59 -10.79 10.83 -11.50
C PRO A 59 -10.17 11.37 -10.20
N PHE A 60 -10.87 11.26 -9.07
CA PHE A 60 -10.44 11.75 -7.76
C PHE A 60 -10.24 10.59 -6.75
N SER A 61 -9.49 10.86 -5.68
CA SER A 61 -9.14 9.89 -4.64
C SER A 61 -10.28 9.65 -3.64
N LEU A 62 -10.78 8.42 -3.55
CA LEU A 62 -11.76 8.01 -2.53
C LEU A 62 -11.12 7.91 -1.15
N SER A 63 -9.84 7.55 -1.08
CA SER A 63 -9.09 7.47 0.17
C SER A 63 -8.92 8.85 0.79
N GLU A 64 -8.59 9.88 -0.01
CA GLU A 64 -8.49 11.26 0.49
C GLU A 64 -9.85 11.81 0.92
N ILE A 65 -10.90 11.62 0.10
CA ILE A 65 -12.26 12.04 0.48
C ILE A 65 -12.69 11.39 1.78
N SER A 66 -12.40 10.10 1.96
CA SER A 66 -12.74 9.38 3.18
C SER A 66 -11.93 9.85 4.37
N LEU A 67 -10.63 10.15 4.18
CA LEU A 67 -9.78 10.74 5.23
C LEU A 67 -10.34 12.07 5.73
N TYR A 68 -10.70 12.99 4.82
CA TYR A 68 -11.31 14.27 5.19
C TYR A 68 -12.68 14.07 5.85
N GLY A 69 -13.49 13.16 5.32
CA GLY A 69 -14.77 12.78 5.90
C GLY A 69 -14.63 12.26 7.34
N PHE A 70 -13.60 11.46 7.63
CA PHE A 70 -13.31 10.96 8.98
C PHE A 70 -12.84 12.08 9.90
N ALA A 71 -11.94 12.96 9.45
CA ALA A 71 -11.47 14.10 10.24
C ALA A 71 -12.63 15.03 10.62
N ILE A 72 -13.48 15.39 9.65
CA ILE A 72 -14.69 16.22 9.88
C ILE A 72 -15.64 15.52 10.86
N SER A 73 -15.90 14.22 10.66
CA SER A 73 -16.77 13.44 11.54
C SER A 73 -16.26 13.44 12.99
N LEU A 74 -14.94 13.30 13.19
CA LEU A 74 -14.32 13.34 14.50
C LEU A 74 -14.50 14.71 15.17
N VAL A 75 -14.23 15.81 14.45
CA VAL A 75 -14.43 17.18 14.94
C VAL A 75 -15.89 17.44 15.32
N VAL A 76 -16.84 17.01 14.49
CA VAL A 76 -18.28 17.15 14.76
C VAL A 76 -18.68 16.36 16.01
N ILE A 77 -18.22 15.11 16.14
CA ILE A 77 -18.51 14.28 17.32
C ILE A 77 -17.94 14.93 18.58
N LEU A 78 -16.68 15.39 18.55
CA LEU A 78 -16.02 16.02 19.69
C LEU A 78 -16.72 17.32 20.10
N THR A 79 -16.93 18.23 19.15
CA THR A 79 -17.57 19.54 19.43
C THR A 79 -18.99 19.37 19.97
N HIS A 80 -19.79 18.46 19.40
CA HIS A 80 -21.12 18.16 19.89
C HIS A 80 -21.09 17.54 21.30
N THR A 81 -20.18 16.60 21.54
CA THR A 81 -20.02 15.93 22.83
C THR A 81 -19.65 16.93 23.93
N LEU A 82 -18.72 17.84 23.65
CA LEU A 82 -18.28 18.89 24.56
C LEU A 82 -19.41 19.88 24.85
N LYS A 83 -20.06 20.43 23.82
CA LYS A 83 -21.14 21.42 23.97
C LYS A 83 -22.34 20.87 24.73
N GLN A 84 -22.72 19.62 24.48
CA GLN A 84 -23.89 18.99 25.09
C GLN A 84 -23.56 18.22 26.38
N LYS A 85 -22.28 18.17 26.80
CA LYS A 85 -21.78 17.37 27.94
C LYS A 85 -22.13 15.87 27.83
N LEU A 86 -22.26 15.33 26.61
CA LEU A 86 -22.72 13.97 26.31
C LEU A 86 -21.57 12.94 26.23
N TRP A 87 -20.63 12.98 27.17
CA TRP A 87 -19.36 12.23 27.11
C TRP A 87 -19.51 10.74 26.79
N LYS A 88 -20.46 10.04 27.42
CA LYS A 88 -20.70 8.60 27.18
C LYS A 88 -21.16 8.31 25.74
N SER A 89 -22.01 9.18 25.19
CA SER A 89 -22.52 9.05 23.81
C SER A 89 -21.43 9.37 22.79
N GLY A 90 -20.65 10.42 23.05
CA GLY A 90 -19.47 10.79 22.26
C GLY A 90 -18.45 9.67 22.18
N LEU A 91 -18.06 9.13 23.34
CA LEU A 91 -17.13 8.01 23.43
C LEU A 91 -17.64 6.80 22.63
N LYS A 92 -18.92 6.45 22.77
CA LYS A 92 -19.52 5.34 21.99
C LYS A 92 -19.40 5.55 20.48
N LYS A 93 -19.61 6.77 19.98
CA LYS A 93 -19.49 7.10 18.55
C LYS A 93 -18.04 7.02 18.08
N ILE A 94 -17.09 7.54 18.87
CA ILE A 94 -15.66 7.46 18.58
C ILE A 94 -15.21 6.00 18.56
N THR A 95 -15.58 5.20 19.56
CA THR A 95 -15.30 3.75 19.59
C THR A 95 -15.85 3.04 18.36
N LEU A 96 -17.07 3.37 17.92
CA LEU A 96 -17.64 2.79 16.71
C LEU A 96 -16.85 3.19 15.46
N LEU A 97 -16.47 4.46 15.34
CA LEU A 97 -15.68 4.95 14.21
C LEU A 97 -14.33 4.23 14.12
N VAL A 98 -13.61 4.14 15.25
CA VAL A 98 -12.33 3.44 15.34
C VAL A 98 -12.49 1.94 15.04
N ALA A 99 -13.53 1.29 15.56
CA ALA A 99 -13.78 -0.12 15.31
C ALA A 99 -14.06 -0.41 13.81
N ILE A 100 -14.78 0.48 13.12
CA ILE A 100 -15.01 0.36 11.67
C ILE A 100 -13.69 0.51 10.90
N ILE A 101 -12.89 1.53 11.23
CA ILE A 101 -11.60 1.78 10.56
C ILE A 101 -10.65 0.60 10.74
N ILE A 102 -10.50 0.10 11.98
CA ILE A 102 -9.65 -1.07 12.27
C ILE A 102 -10.14 -2.30 11.53
N SER A 103 -11.46 -2.56 11.55
CA SER A 103 -12.02 -3.73 10.86
C SER A 103 -11.79 -3.67 9.37
N TRP A 104 -12.04 -2.50 8.76
CA TRP A 104 -11.83 -2.30 7.33
C TRP A 104 -10.36 -2.37 6.94
N PHE A 105 -9.45 -1.84 7.78
CA PHE A 105 -8.02 -1.95 7.56
C PHE A 105 -7.52 -3.39 7.56
N TYR A 106 -7.83 -4.18 8.59
CA TYR A 106 -7.33 -5.56 8.70
C TYR A 106 -7.97 -6.51 7.69
N LEU A 107 -9.27 -6.38 7.43
CA LEU A 107 -9.91 -7.13 6.35
C LEU A 107 -9.36 -6.71 4.98
N GLY A 108 -9.15 -5.41 4.80
CA GLY A 108 -8.79 -4.80 3.51
C GLY A 108 -7.34 -4.98 3.09
N TRP A 109 -6.39 -4.92 4.03
CA TRP A 109 -4.97 -4.96 3.70
C TRP A 109 -4.05 -5.38 4.86
N GLY A 110 -4.41 -5.06 6.10
CA GLY A 110 -3.51 -5.12 7.26
C GLY A 110 -2.92 -6.51 7.56
N TYR A 111 -3.59 -7.60 7.17
CA TYR A 111 -2.98 -8.93 7.36
C TYR A 111 -1.85 -9.25 6.38
N ASN A 112 -1.65 -8.47 5.31
CA ASN A 112 -0.51 -8.64 4.41
C ASN A 112 0.85 -8.40 5.10
N TYR A 113 0.91 -7.72 6.25
CA TYR A 113 2.13 -7.65 7.08
C TYR A 113 2.61 -9.02 7.58
N PHE A 114 1.69 -9.98 7.68
CA PHE A 114 1.96 -11.35 8.14
C PHE A 114 2.04 -12.35 6.98
N ARG A 115 2.09 -11.87 5.74
CA ARG A 115 2.26 -12.69 4.54
C ARG A 115 3.60 -13.43 4.57
N LEU A 116 3.66 -14.61 3.93
CA LEU A 116 4.90 -15.32 3.65
C LEU A 116 5.94 -14.37 3.04
N PRO A 117 7.12 -14.19 3.65
CA PRO A 117 8.16 -13.30 3.11
C PRO A 117 8.54 -13.60 1.66
N LEU A 118 8.81 -12.55 0.89
CA LEU A 118 9.07 -12.66 -0.54
C LEU A 118 10.31 -13.53 -0.85
N ASP A 119 11.36 -13.45 -0.04
CA ASP A 119 12.54 -14.32 -0.16
C ASP A 119 12.15 -15.81 -0.08
N LYS A 120 11.28 -16.18 0.86
CA LYS A 120 10.79 -17.55 1.00
C LYS A 120 9.83 -17.93 -0.14
N GLN A 121 9.01 -16.99 -0.64
CA GLN A 121 8.17 -17.23 -1.84
C GLN A 121 9.01 -17.53 -3.08
N LEU A 122 10.15 -16.84 -3.23
CA LEU A 122 11.07 -17.01 -4.35
C LEU A 122 12.08 -18.15 -4.15
N GLY A 123 12.05 -18.84 -2.99
CA GLY A 123 13.03 -19.87 -2.67
C GLY A 123 14.45 -19.35 -2.52
N LEU A 124 14.62 -18.06 -2.21
CA LEU A 124 15.93 -17.49 -1.96
C LEU A 124 16.46 -18.01 -0.63
N THR A 125 17.66 -18.58 -0.65
CA THR A 125 18.42 -18.88 0.55
C THR A 125 18.91 -17.57 1.15
N GLU A 126 18.72 -17.40 2.46
CA GLU A 126 19.39 -16.33 3.20
C GLU A 126 20.88 -16.44 2.91
N LEU A 127 21.48 -15.34 2.44
CA LEU A 127 22.93 -15.23 2.39
C LEU A 127 23.40 -15.24 3.85
N GLU A 128 23.74 -16.41 4.38
CA GLU A 128 24.39 -16.56 5.70
C GLU A 128 25.75 -15.84 5.74
N ALA A 129 26.31 -15.49 4.57
CA ALA A 129 27.52 -14.71 4.48
C ALA A 129 27.24 -13.22 4.75
N GLU A 130 27.93 -12.65 5.74
CA GLU A 130 28.16 -11.20 5.81
C GLU A 130 28.51 -10.70 4.40
N ILE A 131 27.76 -9.73 3.89
CA ILE A 131 28.09 -9.09 2.62
C ILE A 131 29.46 -8.45 2.83
N SER A 132 30.49 -9.05 2.25
CA SER A 132 31.85 -8.50 2.35
C SER A 132 31.86 -7.06 1.81
N GLY A 133 32.68 -6.19 2.40
CA GLY A 133 32.82 -4.81 1.92
C GLY A 133 33.18 -4.74 0.42
N ALA A 134 33.87 -5.76 -0.10
CA ALA A 134 34.17 -5.90 -1.52
C ALA A 134 32.91 -6.13 -2.37
N ARG A 135 32.03 -7.05 -1.97
CA ARG A 135 30.78 -7.33 -2.69
C ARG A 135 29.80 -6.16 -2.61
N PHE A 136 29.73 -5.49 -1.46
CA PHE A 136 28.96 -4.25 -1.33
C PHE A 136 29.47 -3.17 -2.31
N ARG A 137 30.79 -2.95 -2.34
CA ARG A 137 31.41 -1.99 -3.27
C ARG A 137 31.16 -2.35 -4.74
N GLU A 138 31.25 -3.63 -5.10
CA GLU A 138 30.96 -4.11 -6.45
C GLU A 138 29.52 -3.81 -6.86
N ASN A 139 28.54 -4.12 -6.01
CA ASN A 139 27.14 -3.82 -6.25
C ASN A 139 26.89 -2.31 -6.38
N LEU A 140 27.51 -1.49 -5.53
CA LEU A 140 27.40 -0.03 -5.60
C LEU A 140 27.97 0.52 -6.91
N LEU A 141 29.14 0.05 -7.34
CA LEU A 141 29.73 0.44 -8.61
C LEU A 141 28.89 -0.02 -9.80
N TRP A 142 28.28 -1.20 -9.72
CA TRP A 142 27.34 -1.67 -10.72
C TRP A 142 26.11 -0.76 -10.82
N CYS A 143 25.49 -0.38 -9.70
CA CYS A 143 24.37 0.56 -9.69
C CYS A 143 24.77 1.92 -10.29
N LEU A 144 25.92 2.48 -9.87
CA LEU A 144 26.42 3.76 -10.39
C LEU A 144 26.68 3.73 -11.90
N ASN A 145 27.38 2.70 -12.39
CA ASN A 145 27.67 2.55 -13.81
C ASN A 145 26.38 2.33 -14.62
N SER A 146 25.42 1.60 -14.06
CA SER A 146 24.13 1.36 -14.70
C SER A 146 23.29 2.64 -14.75
N ALA A 147 23.25 3.43 -13.67
CA ALA A 147 22.63 4.74 -13.67
C ALA A 147 23.25 5.65 -14.74
N ASN A 148 24.58 5.74 -14.79
CA ASN A 148 25.28 6.55 -15.80
C ASN A 148 25.01 6.07 -17.24
N ALA A 149 24.98 4.76 -17.47
CA ALA A 149 24.72 4.19 -18.80
C ALA A 149 23.29 4.44 -19.29
N HIS A 150 22.33 4.55 -18.37
CA HIS A 150 20.91 4.78 -18.69
C HIS A 150 20.51 6.25 -18.56
N TRP A 151 21.41 7.12 -18.11
CA TRP A 151 21.15 8.54 -17.93
C TRP A 151 20.69 9.20 -19.22
N ARG A 152 19.68 10.05 -19.10
CA ARG A 152 19.17 10.94 -20.14
C ARG A 152 18.28 12.02 -19.54
N ALA A 153 17.99 13.05 -20.34
CA ALA A 153 16.97 14.02 -19.99
C ALA A 153 15.63 13.33 -19.71
N MET A 154 15.04 13.61 -18.55
CA MET A 154 13.79 12.97 -18.14
C MET A 154 12.64 13.41 -19.05
N PRO A 155 11.86 12.47 -19.61
CA PRO A 155 10.74 12.80 -20.47
C PRO A 155 9.63 13.49 -19.66
N ASN A 156 8.87 14.35 -20.32
CA ASN A 156 7.65 14.92 -19.74
C ASN A 156 6.47 13.96 -19.96
N TRP A 157 6.46 12.83 -19.26
CA TRP A 157 5.38 11.85 -19.37
C TRP A 157 4.08 12.39 -18.79
N SER A 158 2.96 12.08 -19.45
CA SER A 158 1.70 12.03 -18.73
C SER A 158 1.74 10.88 -17.71
N LEU A 159 1.00 11.04 -16.60
CA LEU A 159 0.94 10.02 -15.57
C LEU A 159 0.44 8.65 -16.11
N ARG A 160 -0.42 8.68 -17.14
CA ARG A 160 -0.91 7.49 -17.83
C ARG A 160 0.19 6.76 -18.61
N GLU A 161 1.02 7.49 -19.34
CA GLU A 161 2.11 6.87 -20.12
C GLU A 161 3.15 6.23 -19.19
N LEU A 162 3.45 6.87 -18.06
CA LEU A 162 4.32 6.29 -17.05
C LEU A 162 3.69 5.04 -16.42
N ASP A 163 2.40 5.10 -16.07
CA ASP A 163 1.63 3.97 -15.54
C ASP A 163 1.68 2.76 -16.46
N GLU A 164 1.43 2.95 -17.77
CA GLU A 164 1.47 1.89 -18.77
C GLU A 164 2.86 1.22 -18.85
N LYS A 165 3.95 1.99 -18.76
CA LYS A 165 5.34 1.46 -18.75
C LYS A 165 5.62 0.62 -17.50
N ILE A 166 5.19 1.10 -16.33
CA ILE A 166 5.38 0.39 -15.06
C ILE A 166 4.53 -0.89 -15.02
N GLU A 167 3.28 -0.85 -15.49
CA GLU A 167 2.41 -2.02 -15.59
C GLU A 167 2.98 -3.10 -16.51
N GLN A 168 3.50 -2.74 -17.69
CA GLN A 168 4.15 -3.68 -18.60
C GLN A 168 5.37 -4.33 -17.96
N SER A 169 6.16 -3.56 -17.22
CA SER A 169 7.36 -4.04 -16.53
C SER A 169 7.00 -4.98 -15.38
N TYR A 170 5.93 -4.67 -14.62
CA TYR A 170 5.36 -5.57 -13.62
C TYR A 170 4.91 -6.90 -14.21
N HIS A 171 4.18 -6.87 -15.32
CA HIS A 171 3.72 -8.08 -16.00
C HIS A 171 4.88 -9.02 -16.36
N ARG A 172 5.99 -8.47 -16.85
CA ARG A 172 7.21 -9.24 -17.15
C ARG A 172 7.85 -9.81 -15.88
N VAL A 173 8.14 -8.94 -14.90
CA VAL A 173 8.85 -9.35 -13.68
C VAL A 173 8.08 -10.38 -12.89
N LEU A 174 6.77 -10.20 -12.69
CA LEU A 174 5.96 -11.15 -11.92
C LEU A 174 5.82 -12.49 -12.65
N LEU A 175 5.77 -12.49 -13.99
CA LEU A 175 5.78 -13.72 -14.78
C LEU A 175 7.11 -14.48 -14.60
N ASP A 176 8.23 -13.78 -14.73
CA ASP A 176 9.58 -14.36 -14.59
C ASP A 176 9.82 -14.91 -13.17
N LEU A 177 9.25 -14.25 -12.14
CA LEU A 177 9.32 -14.67 -10.74
C LEU A 177 8.24 -15.69 -10.36
N ASN A 178 7.34 -16.08 -11.27
CA ASN A 178 6.19 -16.94 -11.00
C ASN A 178 5.32 -16.44 -9.82
N LEU A 179 5.13 -15.13 -9.72
CA LEU A 179 4.29 -14.46 -8.73
C LEU A 179 2.95 -14.07 -9.33
N PRO A 180 1.84 -14.17 -8.57
CA PRO A 180 0.54 -13.76 -9.07
C PRO A 180 0.44 -12.24 -9.19
N MET A 181 -0.08 -11.75 -10.32
CA MET A 181 -0.50 -10.36 -10.42
C MET A 181 -1.90 -10.20 -9.83
N THR A 182 -2.08 -9.26 -8.89
CA THR A 182 -3.41 -8.95 -8.36
C THR A 182 -4.31 -8.38 -9.44
N PRO A 183 -5.62 -8.69 -9.42
CA PRO A 183 -6.55 -8.27 -10.45
C PRO A 183 -6.96 -6.80 -10.25
N GLY A 184 -7.67 -6.25 -11.23
CA GLY A 184 -8.25 -4.91 -11.18
C GLY A 184 -7.41 -3.88 -11.91
N LYS A 185 -7.54 -2.61 -11.51
CA LYS A 185 -6.89 -1.46 -12.17
C LYS A 185 -6.15 -0.61 -11.17
N ARG A 186 -4.88 -0.34 -11.44
CA ARG A 186 -3.97 0.33 -10.50
C ARG A 186 -3.62 1.74 -10.95
N ARG A 187 -4.62 2.44 -11.48
CA ARG A 187 -4.46 3.80 -12.00
C ARG A 187 -3.98 4.72 -10.87
N PRO A 188 -2.78 5.32 -10.98
CA PRO A 188 -2.28 6.23 -9.97
C PRO A 188 -3.08 7.53 -9.94
N LYS A 189 -3.17 8.13 -8.75
CA LYS A 189 -3.80 9.43 -8.52
C LYS A 189 -2.79 10.36 -7.85
N LEU A 190 -2.76 11.62 -8.26
CA LEU A 190 -2.01 12.64 -7.52
C LEU A 190 -2.82 13.06 -6.30
N LEU A 191 -2.15 13.28 -5.17
CA LEU A 191 -2.80 13.82 -3.98
C LEU A 191 -3.24 15.27 -4.20
N LEU A 192 -4.37 15.64 -3.62
CA LEU A 192 -4.91 17.00 -3.71
C LEU A 192 -4.12 17.98 -2.85
N VAL A 193 -3.54 17.52 -1.74
CA VAL A 193 -2.79 18.35 -0.78
C VAL A 193 -1.44 17.69 -0.48
N PRO A 194 -0.41 17.89 -1.33
CA PRO A 194 0.91 17.27 -1.15
C PRO A 194 1.61 17.74 0.13
N ALA A 195 1.26 18.92 0.65
CA ALA A 195 1.85 19.51 1.84
C ALA A 195 1.88 18.58 3.07
N VAL A 196 0.86 17.72 3.23
CA VAL A 196 0.83 16.75 4.34
C VAL A 196 1.94 15.71 4.17
N LEU A 197 2.10 15.17 2.96
CA LEU A 197 3.17 14.22 2.66
C LEU A 197 4.55 14.87 2.69
N ASN A 198 4.68 16.11 2.20
CA ASN A 198 5.94 16.85 2.28
C ASN A 198 6.38 17.05 3.73
N TYR A 199 5.44 17.35 4.63
CA TYR A 199 5.73 17.50 6.05
C TYR A 199 6.23 16.20 6.69
N THR A 200 5.73 15.05 6.22
CA THR A 200 6.15 13.72 6.69
C THR A 200 7.25 13.09 5.85
N LEU A 201 7.84 13.83 4.89
CA LEU A 201 8.87 13.36 3.96
C LEU A 201 8.45 12.09 3.20
N THR A 202 7.18 12.04 2.79
CA THR A 202 6.57 10.89 2.13
C THR A 202 6.41 11.15 0.63
N SER A 203 6.95 10.25 -0.20
CA SER A 203 6.95 10.40 -1.66
C SER A 203 5.69 9.84 -2.33
N GLY A 204 5.10 8.80 -1.75
CA GLY A 204 3.89 8.13 -2.22
C GLY A 204 3.15 7.49 -1.07
N ILE A 205 1.90 7.08 -1.32
CA ILE A 205 1.16 6.28 -0.35
C ILE A 205 0.17 5.36 -1.05
N PHE A 206 0.12 4.12 -0.59
CA PHE A 206 -0.95 3.20 -0.91
C PHE A 206 -2.13 3.40 0.04
N GLY A 207 -3.30 3.72 -0.51
CA GLY A 207 -4.56 3.85 0.23
C GLY A 207 -5.30 2.51 0.37
N PRO A 208 -5.23 1.83 1.54
CA PRO A 208 -5.73 0.46 1.68
C PRO A 208 -7.26 0.34 1.64
N PHE A 209 -7.99 1.42 1.94
CA PHE A 209 -9.46 1.36 2.07
C PHE A 209 -10.19 1.30 0.74
N PHE A 210 -9.57 1.78 -0.33
CA PHE A 210 -10.12 1.76 -1.70
C PHE A 210 -9.12 1.19 -2.72
N HIS A 211 -8.00 0.63 -2.25
CA HIS A 211 -6.89 0.13 -3.06
C HIS A 211 -6.47 1.14 -4.11
N GLU A 212 -6.08 2.33 -3.68
CA GLU A 212 -5.59 3.41 -4.53
C GLU A 212 -4.08 3.57 -4.38
N VAL A 213 -3.41 3.89 -5.47
CA VAL A 213 -2.00 4.28 -5.46
C VAL A 213 -1.94 5.79 -5.60
N HIS A 214 -1.29 6.45 -4.63
CA HIS A 214 -1.14 7.90 -4.62
C HIS A 214 0.32 8.29 -4.76
N LEU A 215 0.57 9.31 -5.58
CA LEU A 215 1.87 9.94 -5.70
C LEU A 215 1.80 11.37 -5.16
N ASN A 216 2.89 11.79 -4.53
CA ASN A 216 3.11 13.19 -4.23
C ASN A 216 3.32 13.96 -5.54
N SER A 217 2.55 15.03 -5.74
CA SER A 217 2.61 15.85 -6.97
C SER A 217 3.90 16.64 -7.11
N ASP A 218 4.66 16.80 -6.03
CA ASP A 218 5.90 17.59 -5.99
C ASP A 218 7.15 16.74 -6.31
N LEU A 219 6.98 15.45 -6.62
CA LEU A 219 8.09 14.58 -7.03
C LEU A 219 8.78 15.08 -8.29
N LEU A 220 10.10 14.96 -8.30
CA LEU A 220 10.89 15.17 -9.51
C LEU A 220 10.56 14.08 -10.54
N PRO A 221 10.65 14.37 -11.84
CA PRO A 221 10.39 13.38 -12.89
C PRO A 221 11.21 12.09 -12.74
N ILE A 222 12.44 12.19 -12.23
CA ILE A 222 13.33 11.04 -11.97
C ILE A 222 12.84 10.14 -10.83
N GLU A 223 12.08 10.67 -9.87
CA GLU A 223 11.61 9.91 -8.71
C GLU A 223 10.31 9.17 -9.01
N LEU A 224 9.49 9.73 -9.91
CA LEU A 224 8.15 9.21 -10.23
C LEU A 224 8.11 7.71 -10.60
N PRO A 225 9.00 7.17 -11.48
CA PRO A 225 8.91 5.77 -11.88
C PRO A 225 9.13 4.79 -10.71
N PHE A 226 10.17 5.01 -9.91
CA PHE A 226 10.48 4.14 -8.77
C PHE A 226 9.38 4.21 -7.70
N VAL A 227 8.94 5.42 -7.33
CA VAL A 227 7.87 5.59 -6.34
C VAL A 227 6.57 4.95 -6.83
N LEU A 228 6.20 5.12 -8.10
CA LEU A 228 5.02 4.47 -8.67
C LEU A 228 5.13 2.94 -8.64
N ALA A 229 6.30 2.41 -8.98
CA ALA A 229 6.53 0.97 -8.89
C ALA A 229 6.41 0.47 -7.44
N HIS A 230 6.97 1.20 -6.49
CA HIS A 230 6.89 0.90 -5.05
C HIS A 230 5.45 0.88 -4.54
N GLU A 231 4.66 1.92 -4.76
CA GLU A 231 3.28 1.99 -4.26
C GLU A 231 2.37 0.91 -4.89
N LYS A 232 2.64 0.53 -6.14
CA LYS A 232 1.96 -0.61 -6.78
C LYS A 232 2.31 -1.93 -6.11
N ALA A 233 3.53 -2.11 -5.58
CA ALA A 233 3.89 -3.31 -4.82
C ALA A 233 3.03 -3.44 -3.56
N HIS A 234 2.82 -2.33 -2.84
CA HIS A 234 1.93 -2.31 -1.68
C HIS A 234 0.49 -2.67 -2.03
N GLN A 235 -0.02 -2.18 -3.16
CA GLN A 235 -1.34 -2.54 -3.67
C GLN A 235 -1.44 -4.01 -4.12
N MET A 236 -0.33 -4.64 -4.47
CA MET A 236 -0.25 -6.08 -4.74
C MET A 236 -0.14 -6.92 -3.45
N GLY A 237 -0.14 -6.28 -2.28
CA GLY A 237 -0.08 -6.94 -0.98
C GLY A 237 1.34 -7.23 -0.48
N PHE A 238 2.38 -6.60 -1.07
CA PHE A 238 3.73 -6.60 -0.49
C PHE A 238 3.83 -5.45 0.53
N ALA A 239 3.45 -5.75 1.77
CA ALA A 239 3.34 -4.73 2.82
C ALA A 239 4.67 -4.30 3.45
N ARG A 240 5.74 -5.11 3.32
CA ARG A 240 7.06 -4.77 3.87
C ARG A 240 7.80 -3.84 2.91
N GLU A 241 8.30 -2.72 3.43
CA GLU A 241 9.09 -1.73 2.67
C GLU A 241 10.23 -2.34 1.86
N ALA A 242 10.99 -3.27 2.47
CA ALA A 242 12.10 -3.92 1.78
C ALA A 242 11.64 -4.77 0.58
N GLU A 243 10.49 -5.43 0.67
CA GLU A 243 9.92 -6.22 -0.44
C GLU A 243 9.36 -5.30 -1.54
N ALA A 244 8.71 -4.20 -1.15
CA ALA A 244 8.20 -3.20 -2.08
C ALA A 244 9.34 -2.51 -2.85
N ASN A 245 10.41 -2.11 -2.16
CA ASN A 245 11.62 -1.55 -2.76
C ASN A 245 12.31 -2.55 -3.70
N PHE A 246 12.43 -3.82 -3.29
CA PHE A 246 13.02 -4.85 -4.12
C PHE A 246 12.24 -5.07 -5.42
N LEU A 247 10.90 -5.17 -5.34
CA LEU A 247 10.07 -5.29 -6.54
C LEU A 247 10.11 -4.04 -7.40
N ALA A 248 10.09 -2.84 -6.80
CA ALA A 248 10.21 -1.58 -7.52
C ALA A 248 11.51 -1.51 -8.33
N ALA A 249 12.63 -1.89 -7.71
CA ALA A 249 13.93 -1.98 -8.37
C ALA A 249 13.88 -2.94 -9.58
N LEU A 250 13.44 -4.18 -9.38
CA LEU A 250 13.35 -5.17 -10.46
C LEU A 250 12.45 -4.70 -11.60
N VAL A 251 11.30 -4.11 -11.26
CA VAL A 251 10.36 -3.55 -12.24
C VAL A 251 10.98 -2.41 -13.03
N CYS A 252 11.68 -1.49 -12.37
CA CYS A 252 12.37 -0.41 -13.07
C CYS A 252 13.50 -0.93 -13.97
N PHE A 253 14.30 -1.90 -13.50
CA PHE A 253 15.39 -2.50 -14.26
C PHE A 253 14.92 -3.24 -15.50
N ALA A 254 13.80 -3.96 -15.39
CA ALA A 254 13.21 -4.74 -16.48
C ALA A 254 12.44 -3.88 -17.50
N SER A 255 12.31 -2.57 -17.27
CA SER A 255 11.60 -1.67 -18.17
C SER A 255 12.27 -1.57 -19.54
N ALA A 256 11.45 -1.49 -20.60
CA ALA A 256 11.94 -1.18 -21.95
C ALA A 256 12.35 0.30 -22.11
N ASP A 257 12.04 1.13 -21.11
CA ASP A 257 12.36 2.55 -21.11
C ASP A 257 13.55 2.83 -20.18
N SER A 258 14.72 3.05 -20.76
CA SER A 258 15.93 3.52 -20.04
C SER A 258 15.78 4.72 -19.07
N SER A 259 14.75 5.58 -19.12
CA SER A 259 14.55 6.64 -18.10
C SER A 259 13.88 6.06 -16.86
N VAL A 260 13.02 5.04 -17.06
CA VAL A 260 12.50 4.22 -15.96
C VAL A 260 13.62 3.39 -15.35
N GLN A 261 14.52 2.82 -16.18
CA GLN A 261 15.70 2.11 -15.68
C GLN A 261 16.64 3.05 -14.90
N TYR A 262 16.88 4.25 -15.42
CA TYR A 262 17.67 5.28 -14.74
C TYR A 262 17.09 5.65 -13.37
N SER A 263 15.77 5.88 -13.28
CA SER A 263 15.06 6.08 -12.02
C SER A 263 15.31 4.93 -11.03
N GLY A 264 15.21 3.67 -11.49
CA GLY A 264 15.47 2.50 -10.67
C GLY A 264 16.89 2.44 -10.11
N TYR A 265 17.91 2.64 -10.96
CA TYR A 265 19.31 2.61 -10.52
C TYR A 265 19.69 3.81 -9.63
N PHE A 266 19.03 4.96 -9.83
CA PHE A 266 19.25 6.17 -9.02
C PHE A 266 18.68 6.04 -7.60
N SER A 267 17.58 5.29 -7.44
CA SER A 267 16.88 5.12 -6.16
C SER A 267 17.44 4.00 -5.26
N LEU A 268 18.51 3.32 -5.69
CA LEU A 268 19.21 2.26 -4.94
C LEU A 268 20.56 2.73 -4.40
#